data_AF-A0A4P7DVN4-F1
#
_entry.id   AF-A0A4P7DVN4-F1
#
_cell.length_a   1.000
_cell.length_b   1.000
_cell.length_c   1.000
_cell.angle_alpha   90.00
_cell.angle_beta   90.00
_cell.angle_gamma   90.00
#
_symmetry.space_group_name_H-M   'P 1'
#
loop_
_entity.id
_entity.type
_entity.pdbx_description
1 polymer ?
#
loop_
_entity_poly.entity_id
_entity_poly.type
_entity_poly.pdbx_seq_one_letter_code
_entity_poly.pdbx_strand_id
1 'polypeptide(L)'
;MNNFLDLKKTWQSLEVDADESFNEFSQTLQQWRKRKRMAILLWFIAAIFFSAICFAYVIHTDELNSIYKSISEIILLVISVHLFGYSWGRITGERKEYLSNSTDFIRTLPDIYLKQGQRDLMMFCIVTTFLLISVYLHFLDSMFKSPAGVMLSSTLLLTLISIVWIILKPILSKRIKRKNQRLSSKIVEIFQYD
;
A
#
# COMPACT_ATOMS: atom_id res chain seq x y z
N MET A 1 -9.79 -14.65 6.65
CA MET A 1 -9.29 -14.47 8.03
C MET A 1 -9.17 -15.88 8.58
N ASN A 2 -7.98 -16.52 8.51
CA ASN A 2 -7.65 -17.84 9.13
C ASN A 2 -6.14 -18.22 9.05
N ASN A 3 -5.31 -17.61 8.20
CA ASN A 3 -3.94 -18.10 7.91
C ASN A 3 -2.89 -18.19 9.05
N PHE A 4 -3.04 -17.53 10.19
CA PHE A 4 -1.99 -17.55 11.23
C PHE A 4 -2.11 -18.77 12.16
N LEU A 5 -3.34 -19.23 12.41
CA LEU A 5 -3.61 -20.41 13.24
C LEU A 5 -3.16 -21.69 12.54
N ASP A 6 -3.27 -21.73 11.21
CA ASP A 6 -2.78 -22.84 10.40
C ASP A 6 -1.24 -22.88 10.43
N LEU A 7 -0.57 -21.75 10.22
CA LEU A 7 0.89 -21.66 10.30
C LEU A 7 1.44 -22.05 11.70
N LYS A 8 0.68 -21.79 12.77
CA LYS A 8 0.97 -22.19 14.16
C LYS A 8 0.81 -23.70 14.36
N LYS A 9 -0.32 -24.27 13.91
CA LYS A 9 -0.60 -25.70 14.04
C LYS A 9 0.42 -26.56 13.30
N THR A 10 0.85 -26.14 12.11
CA THR A 10 1.82 -26.89 11.31
C THR A 10 3.26 -26.75 11.82
N TRP A 11 3.55 -25.72 12.63
CA TRP A 11 4.84 -25.58 13.33
C TRP A 11 4.87 -26.44 14.59
N GLN A 12 3.77 -26.50 15.35
CA GLN A 12 3.65 -27.36 16.54
C GLN A 12 3.64 -28.86 16.20
N SER A 13 3.19 -29.26 15.00
CA SER A 13 3.29 -30.66 14.56
C SER A 13 4.71 -31.05 14.11
N LEU A 14 5.57 -30.06 13.83
CA LEU A 14 6.97 -30.23 13.40
C LEU A 14 7.90 -30.67 14.52
N GLU A 15 7.49 -30.40 15.76
CA GLU A 15 8.22 -30.74 16.98
C GLU A 15 7.88 -32.16 17.49
N VAL A 16 6.78 -32.74 17.00
CA VAL A 16 6.26 -34.05 17.43
C VAL A 16 6.54 -35.16 16.41
N ASP A 17 6.56 -34.85 15.10
CA ASP A 17 6.94 -35.80 14.03
C ASP A 17 7.54 -35.05 12.82
N ALA A 18 8.83 -35.26 12.53
CA ALA A 18 9.65 -34.33 11.75
C ALA A 18 9.50 -34.41 10.21
N ASP A 19 9.04 -35.54 9.64
CA ASP A 19 9.14 -35.76 8.18
C ASP A 19 7.85 -35.43 7.39
N GLU A 20 6.66 -35.66 7.96
CA GLU A 20 5.38 -35.42 7.26
C GLU A 20 4.86 -33.98 7.43
N SER A 21 5.08 -33.40 8.62
CA SER A 21 4.66 -32.05 9.01
C SER A 21 5.50 -30.93 8.36
N PHE A 22 6.79 -31.20 8.05
CA PHE A 22 7.69 -30.23 7.42
C PHE A 22 7.29 -29.93 5.97
N ASN A 23 6.83 -30.96 5.23
CA ASN A 23 6.35 -30.78 3.87
C ASN A 23 5.04 -29.98 3.84
N GLU A 24 4.11 -30.20 4.76
CA GLU A 24 2.89 -29.38 4.88
C GLU A 24 3.20 -27.94 5.30
N PHE A 25 4.14 -27.71 6.22
CA PHE A 25 4.56 -26.37 6.62
C PHE A 25 5.23 -25.62 5.46
N SER A 26 6.17 -26.29 4.78
CA SER A 26 6.85 -25.78 3.60
C SER A 26 5.85 -25.44 2.48
N GLN A 27 4.85 -26.29 2.24
CA GLN A 27 3.78 -26.05 1.28
C GLN A 27 2.88 -24.89 1.69
N THR A 28 2.48 -24.79 2.95
CA THR A 28 1.62 -23.70 3.45
C THR A 28 2.35 -22.36 3.38
N LEU A 29 3.63 -22.35 3.73
CA LEU A 29 4.50 -21.19 3.63
C LEU A 29 4.79 -20.82 2.16
N GLN A 30 4.95 -21.81 1.28
CA GLN A 30 5.02 -21.60 -0.17
C GLN A 30 3.72 -21.03 -0.76
N GLN A 31 2.56 -21.53 -0.34
CA GLN A 31 1.26 -21.04 -0.80
C GLN A 31 1.03 -19.60 -0.32
N TRP A 32 1.42 -19.29 0.92
CA TRP A 32 1.37 -17.93 1.45
C TRP A 32 2.31 -17.00 0.68
N ARG A 33 3.54 -17.45 0.38
CA ARG A 33 4.49 -16.76 -0.51
C ARG A 33 3.91 -16.57 -1.92
N LYS A 34 3.27 -17.58 -2.51
CA LYS A 34 2.62 -17.51 -3.84
C LYS A 34 1.47 -16.50 -3.88
N ARG A 35 0.58 -16.51 -2.88
CA ARG A 35 -0.53 -15.55 -2.79
C ARG A 35 -0.04 -14.12 -2.63
N LYS A 36 0.99 -13.89 -1.81
CA LYS A 36 1.65 -12.57 -1.73
C LYS A 36 2.29 -12.17 -3.05
N ARG A 37 2.98 -13.09 -3.73
CA ARG A 37 3.59 -12.84 -5.05
C ARG A 37 2.54 -12.43 -6.09
N MET A 38 1.38 -13.08 -6.10
CA MET A 38 0.24 -12.71 -6.94
C MET A 38 -0.31 -11.31 -6.61
N ALA A 39 -0.45 -10.97 -5.32
CA ALA A 39 -0.89 -9.64 -4.92
C ALA A 39 0.08 -8.53 -5.37
N ILE A 40 1.39 -8.80 -5.32
CA ILE A 40 2.44 -7.91 -5.84
C ILE A 40 2.36 -7.80 -7.37
N LEU A 41 2.17 -8.91 -8.07
CA LEU A 41 2.00 -8.95 -9.53
C LEU A 41 0.77 -8.16 -9.99
N LEU A 42 -0.36 -8.31 -9.31
CA LEU A 42 -1.56 -7.53 -9.56
C LEU A 42 -1.33 -6.03 -9.31
N TRP A 43 -0.57 -5.69 -8.27
CA TRP A 43 -0.18 -4.31 -7.99
C TRP A 43 0.70 -3.72 -9.10
N PHE A 44 1.64 -4.51 -9.62
CA PHE A 44 2.45 -4.11 -10.79
C PHE A 44 1.59 -3.84 -12.01
N ILE A 45 0.66 -4.75 -12.32
CA ILE A 45 -0.25 -4.59 -13.44
C ILE A 45 -1.08 -3.31 -13.26
N ALA A 46 -1.61 -3.06 -12.06
CA ALA A 46 -2.36 -1.85 -11.76
C ALA A 46 -1.51 -0.56 -11.91
N ALA A 47 -0.27 -0.56 -11.42
CA ALA A 47 0.64 0.57 -11.54
C ALA A 47 1.05 0.87 -12.99
N ILE A 48 1.34 -0.18 -13.77
CA ILE A 48 1.66 -0.06 -15.20
C ILE A 48 0.45 0.46 -15.97
N PHE A 49 -0.75 -0.08 -15.70
CA PHE A 49 -1.98 0.33 -16.35
C PHE A 49 -2.32 1.80 -16.02
N PHE A 50 -2.17 2.19 -14.75
CA PHE A 50 -2.35 3.59 -14.32
C PHE A 50 -1.35 4.54 -15.00
N SER A 51 -0.08 4.14 -15.10
CA SER A 51 0.94 4.91 -15.80
C SER A 51 0.64 5.04 -17.29
N ALA A 52 0.18 3.97 -17.95
CA ALA A 52 -0.19 3.98 -19.36
C ALA A 52 -1.41 4.89 -19.62
N ILE A 53 -2.40 4.88 -18.72
CA ILE A 53 -3.54 5.81 -18.78
C ILE A 53 -3.06 7.25 -18.65
N CYS A 54 -2.16 7.54 -17.69
CA CYS A 54 -1.62 8.90 -17.53
C CYS A 54 -0.85 9.35 -18.79
N PHE A 55 -0.04 8.48 -19.40
CA PHE A 55 0.66 8.78 -20.65
C PHE A 55 -0.29 9.02 -21.83
N ALA A 56 -1.28 8.13 -22.02
CA ALA A 56 -2.27 8.28 -23.09
C ALA A 56 -3.10 9.56 -22.90
N TYR A 57 -3.42 9.90 -21.65
CA TYR A 57 -4.11 11.13 -21.31
C TYR A 57 -3.27 12.35 -21.68
N VAL A 58 -2.02 12.45 -21.22
CA VAL A 58 -1.10 13.56 -21.55
C VAL A 58 -0.98 13.76 -23.06
N ILE A 59 -0.78 12.69 -23.83
CA ILE A 59 -0.68 12.77 -25.30
C ILE A 59 -1.98 13.29 -25.93
N HIS A 60 -3.14 12.93 -25.39
CA HIS A 60 -4.43 13.42 -25.88
C HIS A 60 -4.72 14.87 -25.45
N THR A 61 -4.10 15.36 -24.38
CA THR A 61 -4.34 16.71 -23.83
C THR A 61 -3.34 17.76 -24.28
N ASP A 62 -2.23 17.38 -24.92
CA ASP A 62 -1.22 18.30 -25.50
C ASP A 62 -1.79 19.21 -26.62
N GLU A 63 -3.04 18.99 -27.05
CA GLU A 63 -3.81 19.87 -27.94
C GLU A 63 -4.58 20.99 -27.20
N LEU A 64 -4.67 20.96 -25.86
CA LEU A 64 -5.46 21.89 -25.05
C LEU A 64 -4.56 22.95 -24.39
N ASN A 65 -4.64 24.18 -24.90
CA ASN A 65 -3.85 25.38 -24.61
C ASN A 65 -3.93 25.94 -23.15
N SER A 66 -4.11 25.11 -22.13
CA SER A 66 -4.28 25.53 -20.74
C SER A 66 -3.15 25.08 -19.81
N ILE A 67 -2.53 26.08 -19.17
CA ILE A 67 -1.46 25.92 -18.17
C ILE A 67 -1.90 25.03 -17.00
N TYR A 68 -3.14 25.14 -16.51
CA TYR A 68 -3.58 24.40 -15.32
C TYR A 68 -3.77 22.90 -15.59
N LYS A 69 -4.17 22.54 -16.82
CA LYS A 69 -4.27 21.14 -17.25
C LYS A 69 -2.88 20.50 -17.38
N SER A 70 -1.93 21.22 -17.97
CA SER A 70 -0.53 20.77 -18.03
C SER A 70 0.09 20.59 -16.63
N ILE A 71 -0.19 21.47 -15.67
CA ILE A 71 0.28 21.29 -14.27
C ILE A 71 -0.37 20.05 -13.63
N SER A 72 -1.66 19.83 -13.85
CA SER A 72 -2.36 18.62 -13.38
C SER A 72 -1.71 17.35 -13.93
N GLU A 73 -1.39 17.33 -15.22
CA GLU A 73 -0.71 16.22 -15.91
C GLU A 73 0.68 15.92 -15.34
N ILE A 74 1.48 16.96 -15.08
CA ILE A 74 2.78 16.81 -14.43
C ILE A 74 2.62 16.19 -13.04
N ILE A 75 1.59 16.60 -12.28
CA ILE A 75 1.29 16.00 -10.96
C ILE A 75 0.94 14.52 -11.10
N LEU A 76 0.13 14.13 -12.08
CA LEU A 76 -0.22 12.73 -12.35
C LEU A 76 1.01 11.89 -12.74
N LEU A 77 1.92 12.46 -13.53
CA LEU A 77 3.17 11.82 -13.89
C LEU A 77 4.07 11.62 -12.65
N VAL A 78 4.18 12.63 -11.79
CA VAL A 78 4.93 12.55 -10.53
C VAL A 78 4.34 11.48 -9.62
N ILE A 79 3.00 11.42 -9.47
CA ILE A 79 2.33 10.36 -8.72
C ILE A 79 2.71 8.98 -9.27
N SER A 80 2.67 8.83 -10.60
CA SER A 80 2.97 7.55 -11.27
C SER A 80 4.41 7.11 -11.02
N VAL A 81 5.39 8.00 -11.21
CA VAL A 81 6.82 7.72 -10.93
C VAL A 81 7.03 7.39 -9.45
N HIS A 82 6.37 8.12 -8.55
CA HIS A 82 6.51 7.92 -7.11
C HIS A 82 5.91 6.57 -6.65
N LEU A 83 4.74 6.19 -7.18
CA LEU A 83 4.14 4.89 -6.94
C LEU A 83 4.99 3.74 -7.50
N PHE A 84 5.60 3.94 -8.67
CA PHE A 84 6.50 2.95 -9.27
C PHE A 84 7.76 2.77 -8.43
N GLY A 85 8.43 3.85 -8.04
CA GLY A 85 9.62 3.81 -7.19
C GLY A 85 9.33 3.18 -5.83
N TYR A 86 8.18 3.51 -5.23
CA TYR A 86 7.72 2.88 -3.99
C TYR A 86 7.51 1.37 -4.13
N SER A 87 6.83 0.97 -5.20
CA SER A 87 6.57 -0.46 -5.50
C SER A 87 7.87 -1.22 -5.70
N TRP A 88 8.82 -0.64 -6.45
CA TRP A 88 10.14 -1.23 -6.67
C TRP A 88 10.95 -1.40 -5.36
N GLY A 89 10.95 -0.36 -4.51
CA GLY A 89 11.59 -0.40 -3.19
C GLY A 89 10.97 -1.46 -2.28
N ARG A 90 9.64 -1.63 -2.35
CA ARG A 90 8.92 -2.66 -1.59
C ARG A 90 9.34 -4.07 -2.00
N ILE A 91 9.43 -4.33 -3.31
CA ILE A 91 9.78 -5.66 -3.84
C ILE A 91 11.21 -6.05 -3.51
N THR A 92 12.14 -5.10 -3.64
CA THR A 92 13.54 -5.32 -3.30
C THR A 92 13.73 -5.55 -1.80
N GLY A 93 12.94 -4.89 -0.94
CA GLY A 93 12.87 -5.16 0.49
C GLY A 93 12.34 -6.55 0.81
N GLU A 94 11.17 -6.91 0.27
CA GLU A 94 10.55 -8.22 0.49
C GLU A 94 11.43 -9.37 -0.04
N ARG A 95 12.20 -9.16 -1.12
CA ARG A 95 13.20 -10.14 -1.62
C ARG A 95 14.31 -10.45 -0.60
N LYS A 96 14.75 -9.45 0.16
CA LYS A 96 15.76 -9.64 1.22
C LYS A 96 15.16 -10.37 2.43
N GLU A 97 13.91 -10.11 2.76
CA GLU A 97 13.18 -10.82 3.83
C GLU A 97 12.96 -12.30 3.51
N TYR A 98 12.81 -12.68 2.24
CA TYR A 98 12.73 -14.10 1.85
C TYR A 98 14.04 -14.87 2.03
N LEU A 99 15.17 -14.18 2.21
CA LEU A 99 16.50 -14.78 2.38
C LEU A 99 16.93 -14.88 3.87
N SER A 100 16.16 -14.32 4.81
CA SER A 100 16.48 -14.40 6.23
C SER A 100 16.09 -15.75 6.84
N ASN A 101 16.84 -16.17 7.86
CA ASN A 101 16.61 -17.41 8.60
C ASN A 101 15.21 -17.43 9.24
N SER A 102 14.59 -18.61 9.36
CA SER A 102 13.15 -18.76 9.68
C SER A 102 12.76 -18.24 11.07
N THR A 103 13.62 -18.39 12.07
CA THR A 103 13.41 -17.91 13.45
C THR A 103 13.57 -16.40 13.57
N ASP A 104 14.61 -15.83 12.95
CA ASP A 104 14.84 -14.38 12.90
C ASP A 104 13.74 -13.65 12.13
N PHE A 105 13.22 -14.28 11.07
CA PHE A 105 12.09 -13.77 10.29
C PHE A 105 10.80 -13.64 11.13
N ILE A 106 10.49 -14.64 11.97
CA ILE A 106 9.28 -14.61 12.81
C ILE A 106 9.39 -13.53 13.89
N ARG A 107 10.57 -13.37 14.52
CA ARG A 107 10.81 -12.32 15.53
C ARG A 107 10.72 -10.91 14.96
N THR A 108 11.20 -10.70 13.74
CA THR A 108 11.22 -9.37 13.09
C THR A 108 9.93 -9.02 12.37
N LEU A 109 9.04 -10.01 12.13
CA LEU A 109 7.78 -9.84 11.41
C LEU A 109 6.87 -8.71 11.92
N PRO A 110 6.65 -8.54 13.25
CA PRO A 110 5.77 -7.48 13.77
C PRO A 110 6.32 -6.07 13.50
N ASP A 111 7.62 -5.90 13.64
CA ASP A 111 8.27 -4.61 13.42
C ASP A 111 8.28 -4.23 11.95
N ILE A 112 8.55 -5.20 11.08
CA ILE A 112 8.47 -5.05 9.63
C ILE A 112 7.04 -4.68 9.22
N TYR A 113 6.04 -5.43 9.70
CA TYR A 113 4.63 -5.19 9.38
C TYR A 113 4.16 -3.80 9.83
N LEU A 114 4.58 -3.35 11.01
CA LEU A 114 4.25 -2.01 11.52
C LEU A 114 4.90 -0.90 10.69
N LYS A 115 6.22 -1.00 10.45
CA LYS A 115 6.96 -0.01 9.65
C LYS A 115 6.43 0.07 8.22
N GLN A 116 6.17 -1.07 7.61
CA GLN A 116 5.64 -1.12 6.25
C GLN A 116 4.21 -0.61 6.17
N GLY A 117 3.34 -0.96 7.14
CA GLY A 117 1.99 -0.41 7.24
C GLY A 117 1.98 1.11 7.41
N GLN A 118 2.92 1.68 8.18
CA GLN A 118 3.05 3.13 8.32
C GLN A 118 3.53 3.80 7.03
N ARG A 119 4.49 3.21 6.32
CA ARG A 119 4.95 3.71 5.00
C ARG A 119 3.83 3.64 3.96
N ASP A 120 3.12 2.51 3.87
CA ASP A 120 1.97 2.31 2.97
C ASP A 120 0.89 3.37 3.24
N LEU A 121 0.58 3.63 4.52
CA LEU A 121 -0.40 4.65 4.91
C LEU A 121 0.05 6.06 4.51
N MET A 122 1.32 6.41 4.73
CA MET A 122 1.84 7.72 4.38
C MET A 122 1.82 7.93 2.86
N MET A 123 2.24 6.92 2.09
CA MET A 123 2.17 6.93 0.64
C MET A 123 0.74 7.12 0.15
N PHE A 124 -0.21 6.38 0.72
CA PHE A 124 -1.62 6.53 0.39
C PHE A 124 -2.10 7.97 0.61
N CYS A 125 -1.85 8.56 1.79
CA CYS A 125 -2.27 9.93 2.08
C CYS A 125 -1.65 10.96 1.13
N ILE A 126 -0.36 10.85 0.82
CA ILE A 126 0.35 11.76 -0.10
C ILE A 126 -0.23 11.65 -1.51
N VAL A 127 -0.34 10.43 -2.04
CA VAL A 127 -0.87 10.18 -3.39
C VAL A 127 -2.32 10.65 -3.52
N THR A 128 -3.17 10.37 -2.53
CA THR A 128 -4.55 10.86 -2.53
C THR A 128 -4.61 12.39 -2.49
N THR A 129 -3.73 13.05 -1.74
CA THR A 129 -3.68 14.52 -1.68
C THR A 129 -3.29 15.11 -3.04
N PHE A 130 -2.23 14.60 -3.67
CA PHE A 130 -1.82 15.05 -5.00
C PHE A 130 -2.87 14.76 -6.08
N LEU A 131 -3.55 13.62 -6.00
CA LEU A 131 -4.64 13.28 -6.92
C LEU A 131 -5.79 14.28 -6.81
N LEU A 132 -6.20 14.64 -5.59
CA LEU A 132 -7.25 15.64 -5.36
C LEU A 132 -6.86 17.01 -5.93
N ILE A 133 -5.60 17.42 -5.75
CA ILE A 133 -5.06 18.67 -6.31
C ILE A 133 -5.06 18.63 -7.84
N SER A 134 -4.62 17.53 -8.45
CA SER A 134 -4.62 17.35 -9.90
C SER A 134 -6.05 17.44 -10.46
N VAL A 135 -7.01 16.72 -9.88
CA VAL A 135 -8.42 16.78 -10.28
C VAL A 135 -8.95 18.21 -10.19
N TYR A 136 -8.66 18.92 -9.09
CA TYR A 136 -9.06 20.32 -8.94
C TYR A 136 -8.48 21.23 -10.05
N LEU A 137 -7.18 21.12 -10.31
CA LEU A 137 -6.49 21.91 -11.33
C LEU A 137 -7.04 21.63 -12.74
N HIS A 138 -7.38 20.38 -13.04
CA HIS A 138 -7.97 20.01 -14.33
C HIS A 138 -9.29 20.75 -14.61
N PHE A 139 -10.12 20.96 -13.59
CA PHE A 139 -11.41 21.64 -13.72
C PHE A 139 -11.34 23.16 -13.48
N LEU A 140 -10.17 23.68 -13.10
CA LEU A 140 -10.03 25.06 -12.63
C LEU A 140 -10.42 26.09 -13.71
N ASP A 141 -10.04 25.88 -14.97
CA ASP A 141 -10.44 26.74 -16.10
C ASP A 141 -11.94 26.91 -16.24
N SER A 142 -12.67 25.80 -16.09
CA SER A 142 -14.12 25.79 -16.19
C SER A 142 -14.76 26.54 -15.01
N MET A 143 -14.10 26.51 -13.85
CA MET A 143 -14.58 27.16 -12.63
C MET A 143 -14.32 28.66 -12.61
N PHE A 144 -13.28 29.17 -13.31
CA PHE A 144 -13.00 30.61 -13.41
C PHE A 144 -14.14 31.43 -14.01
N LYS A 145 -15.08 30.79 -14.72
CA LYS A 145 -16.29 31.44 -15.25
C LYS A 145 -17.23 31.97 -14.16
N SER A 146 -17.09 31.52 -12.91
CA SER A 146 -17.89 31.96 -11.77
C SER A 146 -17.04 32.09 -10.50
N PRO A 147 -16.91 33.28 -9.91
CA PRO A 147 -16.19 33.48 -8.65
C PRO A 147 -16.71 32.60 -7.50
N ALA A 148 -18.03 32.40 -7.43
CA ALA A 148 -18.66 31.53 -6.44
C ALA A 148 -18.28 30.05 -6.66
N GLY A 149 -18.16 29.62 -7.91
CA GLY A 149 -17.71 28.27 -8.27
C GLY A 149 -16.28 27.98 -7.79
N VAL A 150 -15.38 28.96 -7.93
CA VAL A 150 -14.00 28.84 -7.44
C VAL A 150 -13.94 28.76 -5.90
N MET A 151 -14.72 29.58 -5.19
CA MET A 151 -14.73 29.53 -3.72
C MET A 151 -15.30 28.20 -3.19
N LEU A 152 -16.39 27.71 -3.78
CA LEU A 152 -17.01 26.44 -3.39
C LEU A 152 -16.10 25.24 -3.68
N SER A 153 -15.43 25.20 -4.84
CA SER A 153 -14.53 24.09 -5.17
C SER A 153 -13.27 24.09 -4.32
N SER A 154 -12.72 25.28 -4.01
CA SER A 154 -11.54 25.42 -3.16
C SER A 154 -11.84 25.02 -1.71
N THR A 155 -12.98 25.43 -1.17
CA THR A 155 -13.43 24.99 0.16
C THR A 155 -13.69 23.49 0.19
N LEU A 156 -14.33 22.91 -0.85
CA LEU A 156 -14.52 21.48 -0.96
C LEU A 156 -13.19 20.71 -0.98
N LEU A 157 -12.21 21.16 -1.76
CA LEU A 157 -10.87 20.57 -1.83
C LEU A 157 -10.19 20.56 -0.46
N LEU A 158 -10.19 21.70 0.24
CA LEU A 158 -9.61 21.81 1.58
C LEU A 158 -10.29 20.88 2.58
N THR A 159 -11.61 20.76 2.51
CA THR A 159 -12.37 19.84 3.37
C THR A 159 -11.98 18.39 3.09
N LEU A 160 -11.86 17.98 1.82
CA LEU A 160 -11.46 16.62 1.44
C LEU A 160 -10.03 16.29 1.87
N ILE A 161 -9.08 17.21 1.67
CA ILE A 161 -7.70 17.03 2.15
C ILE A 161 -7.68 16.91 3.68
N SER A 162 -8.44 17.75 4.38
CA SER A 162 -8.57 17.69 5.84
C SER A 162 -9.11 16.35 6.31
N ILE A 163 -10.13 15.79 5.64
CA ILE A 163 -10.68 14.47 5.95
C ILE A 163 -9.60 13.38 5.80
N VAL A 164 -8.79 13.41 4.74
CA VAL A 164 -7.72 12.43 4.51
C VAL A 164 -6.72 12.42 5.67
N TRP A 165 -6.30 13.60 6.14
CA TRP A 165 -5.25 13.74 7.15
C TRP A 165 -5.74 13.65 8.59
N ILE A 166 -6.89 14.24 8.90
CA ILE A 166 -7.42 14.35 10.27
C ILE A 166 -8.28 13.14 10.63
N ILE A 167 -8.97 12.53 9.66
CA ILE A 167 -9.90 11.43 9.93
C ILE A 167 -9.33 10.10 9.42
N LEU A 168 -9.01 10.02 8.12
CA LEU A 168 -8.67 8.76 7.48
C LEU A 168 -7.33 8.20 7.98
N LYS A 169 -6.29 9.04 8.02
CA LYS A 169 -4.95 8.68 8.51
C LYS A 169 -4.98 8.09 9.94
N PRO A 170 -5.56 8.76 10.96
CA PRO A 170 -5.56 8.19 12.30
C PRO A 170 -6.43 6.93 12.42
N ILE A 171 -7.55 6.83 11.72
CA ILE A 171 -8.39 5.62 11.72
C ILE A 171 -7.60 4.43 11.17
N LEU A 172 -6.96 4.59 10.01
CA LEU A 172 -6.18 3.52 9.38
C LEU A 172 -4.93 3.18 10.21
N SER A 173 -4.25 4.17 10.77
CA SER A 173 -3.12 3.95 11.69
C SER A 173 -3.53 3.13 12.92
N LYS A 174 -4.66 3.46 13.56
CA LYS A 174 -5.22 2.67 14.67
C LYS A 174 -5.53 1.24 14.24
N ARG A 175 -6.07 1.02 13.05
CA ARG A 175 -6.33 -0.34 12.50
C ARG A 175 -5.03 -1.12 12.29
N ILE A 176 -3.99 -0.50 11.74
CA ILE A 176 -2.67 -1.13 11.54
C ILE A 176 -2.05 -1.52 12.89
N LYS A 177 -2.04 -0.60 13.86
CA LYS A 177 -1.53 -0.87 15.22
C LYS A 177 -2.26 -2.04 15.88
N ARG A 178 -3.59 -2.08 15.82
CA ARG A 178 -4.40 -3.18 16.37
C ARG A 178 -4.10 -4.52 15.69
N LYS A 179 -3.94 -4.53 14.37
CA LYS A 179 -3.56 -5.74 13.63
C LYS A 179 -2.16 -6.22 14.05
N ASN A 180 -1.22 -5.30 14.22
CA ASN A 180 0.13 -5.64 14.65
C ASN A 180 0.18 -6.18 16.08
N GLN A 181 -0.56 -5.57 17.01
CA GLN A 181 -0.69 -6.05 18.39
C GLN A 181 -1.23 -7.49 18.44
N ARG A 182 -2.26 -7.79 17.64
CA ARG A 182 -2.79 -9.16 17.51
C ARG A 182 -1.80 -10.14 16.90
N LEU A 183 -0.92 -9.67 16.02
CA LEU A 183 0.12 -10.51 15.42
C LEU A 183 1.24 -10.78 16.44
N SER A 184 1.72 -9.74 17.12
CA SER A 184 2.74 -9.84 18.16
C SER A 184 2.28 -10.71 19.33
N SER A 185 1.05 -10.53 19.84
CA SER A 185 0.52 -11.36 20.93
C SER A 185 0.49 -12.85 20.56
N LYS A 186 0.12 -13.16 19.31
CA LYS A 186 0.09 -14.53 18.83
C LYS A 186 1.49 -15.13 18.62
N ILE A 187 2.49 -14.32 18.32
CA ILE A 187 3.89 -14.76 18.21
C ILE A 187 4.47 -15.04 19.61
N VAL A 188 4.20 -14.18 20.59
CA VAL A 188 4.64 -14.40 21.98
C VAL A 188 4.03 -15.66 22.58
N GLU A 189 2.74 -15.91 22.32
CA GLU A 189 2.05 -17.14 22.71
C GLU A 189 2.58 -18.40 22.00
N ILE A 190 3.39 -18.27 20.95
CA ILE A 190 4.05 -19.42 20.32
C ILE A 190 5.36 -19.72 21.06
N PHE A 191 6.18 -18.69 21.30
CA PHE A 191 7.47 -18.84 21.98
C PHE A 191 7.40 -19.12 23.49
N GLN A 192 6.22 -19.10 24.12
CA GLN A 192 6.05 -19.48 25.54
C GLN A 192 5.81 -20.98 25.74
N TYR A 193 5.55 -21.73 24.66
CA TYR A 193 5.34 -23.19 24.69
C TYR A 193 6.54 -23.98 24.12
N ASP A 194 7.61 -23.27 23.73
CA ASP A 194 8.97 -23.80 23.51
C ASP A 194 9.75 -23.77 24.83
#